data_AF-A0A921QAS9-F1
#
_entry.id   AF-A0A921QAS9-F1
#
_cell.length_a   1.000
_cell.length_b   1.000
_cell.length_c   1.000
_cell.angle_alpha   90.00
_cell.angle_beta   90.00
_cell.angle_gamma   90.00
#
_symmetry.space_group_name_H-M   'P 1'
#
loop_
_entity.id
_entity.type
_entity.pdbx_description
1 polymer ?
#
loop_
_entity_poly.entity_id
_entity_poly.type
_entity_poly.pdbx_seq_one_letter_code
_entity_poly.pdbx_strand_id
1 'polypeptide(L)'
;MGSSPMWSGPPPSPWDRGAGKWWAMGGPLVVKAVGFLLLAGLLFRVLCSFPSSPAPALEITKGKCNLFNGEWIPNPSGTAYTNASCRFIDDHQNCMMNGRPDKEYLRWKWKPYGCDLPPFDAVRFLDSMRNKAWGLIGDSILRNQVQSLLCLLSKAEEPVEVYHDKEFKNRRWHFQSYNFTVSIVWAPFLIKSDVFENENGVSTSEIQLHLDILDASWTSQYESFDYIIISGGQWFLKAAVYWENGAVVGCHNSQNKNLAELGFEHLYRKTLQNVFKFIISAKHKPVVFFRTWSPDHFENGEWFNGGSCSRELPYKKGEYREGYIERVMRQIELESFNKAAAALRGSVDADRLRLMDTYSLSFLRPDGHVGPYRTPYPFAKGSTESTPVQNDCLHWCVPGPIDAWNDLVMKMALD
;
A
#
# COMPACT_ATOMS: atom_id res chain seq x y z
N MET A 1 21.40 49.30 18.97
CA MET A 1 21.66 47.93 19.47
C MET A 1 20.32 47.38 19.90
N GLY A 2 19.64 46.74 18.95
CA GLY A 2 18.19 46.55 18.95
C GLY A 2 17.79 45.09 19.14
N SER A 3 16.97 44.87 20.17
CA SER A 3 15.71 44.12 20.17
C SER A 3 15.44 43.09 19.07
N SER A 4 15.20 41.85 19.52
CA SER A 4 14.60 40.70 18.84
C SER A 4 13.29 41.02 18.11
N PRO A 5 13.00 40.37 16.96
CA PRO A 5 11.64 40.33 16.42
C PRO A 5 10.89 39.08 16.89
N MET A 6 9.76 39.33 17.54
CA MET A 6 8.58 38.46 17.61
C MET A 6 8.10 38.10 16.19
N TRP A 7 7.76 36.84 15.96
CA TRP A 7 6.90 36.38 14.85
C TRP A 7 5.78 35.53 15.48
N SER A 8 4.59 36.11 15.68
CA SER A 8 3.42 36.10 14.78
C SER A 8 2.88 34.70 14.52
N GLY A 9 1.73 34.39 15.14
CA GLY A 9 1.02 33.13 15.03
C GLY A 9 0.42 32.86 13.64
N PRO A 10 -0.12 31.64 13.42
CA PRO A 10 -0.61 31.20 12.13
C PRO A 10 -1.91 31.91 11.72
N PRO A 11 -2.18 32.06 10.40
CA PRO A 11 -3.38 32.73 9.90
C PRO A 11 -4.65 31.89 10.12
N PRO A 12 -5.84 32.52 10.20
CA PRO A 12 -7.11 31.83 10.46
C PRO A 12 -7.63 31.05 9.24
N SER A 13 -8.30 29.93 9.51
CA SER A 13 -9.01 29.09 8.54
C SER A 13 -10.33 29.75 8.06
N PRO A 14 -10.71 29.62 6.77
CA PRO A 14 -11.88 30.31 6.23
C PRO A 14 -13.10 29.38 6.17
N TRP A 15 -13.60 28.90 7.30
CA TRP A 15 -14.93 28.27 7.35
C TRP A 15 -15.57 28.49 8.72
N ASP A 16 -16.27 29.62 8.89
CA ASP A 16 -17.39 29.68 9.82
C ASP A 16 -18.30 30.89 9.61
N ARG A 17 -19.59 30.57 9.41
CA ARG A 17 -20.79 31.32 9.80
C ARG A 17 -21.18 32.59 9.02
N GLY A 18 -21.99 32.37 7.99
CA GLY A 18 -23.04 33.29 7.55
C GLY A 18 -24.42 32.83 8.03
N ALA A 19 -24.96 33.47 9.07
CA ALA A 19 -26.34 33.26 9.53
C ALA A 19 -27.30 34.13 8.71
N GLY A 20 -28.16 33.49 7.90
CA GLY A 20 -29.22 34.14 7.12
C GLY A 20 -30.60 33.92 7.75
N LYS A 21 -31.25 35.02 8.13
CA LYS A 21 -32.59 35.10 8.73
C LYS A 21 -33.68 34.54 7.79
N TRP A 22 -34.56 33.70 8.33
CA TRP A 22 -35.79 33.26 7.66
C TRP A 22 -36.98 34.09 8.14
N TRP A 23 -37.74 34.65 7.20
CA TRP A 23 -39.04 35.27 7.45
C TRP A 23 -40.15 34.24 7.26
N ALA A 24 -41.10 34.24 8.20
CA ALA A 24 -42.32 33.47 8.14
C ALA A 24 -43.41 34.20 7.34
N MET A 25 -44.14 33.47 6.49
CA MET A 25 -45.54 33.75 6.14
C MET A 25 -46.25 32.41 5.97
N GLY A 26 -47.38 32.25 6.66
CA GLY A 26 -48.22 31.05 6.63
C GLY A 26 -49.32 31.10 5.56
N GLY A 27 -49.98 29.95 5.35
CA GLY A 27 -51.22 29.85 4.58
C GLY A 27 -51.33 28.58 3.73
N PRO A 28 -52.55 28.04 3.48
CA PRO A 28 -52.80 26.60 3.50
C PRO A 28 -52.90 25.97 2.10
N LEU A 29 -51.94 25.09 1.74
CA LEU A 29 -52.00 24.23 0.54
C LEU A 29 -51.57 22.78 0.81
N VAL A 30 -51.44 22.39 2.09
CA VAL A 30 -50.72 21.17 2.51
C VAL A 30 -51.48 19.86 2.26
N VAL A 31 -52.76 19.86 1.88
CA VAL A 31 -53.54 18.60 1.86
C VAL A 31 -53.69 17.94 0.48
N LYS A 32 -53.21 18.56 -0.61
CA LYS A 32 -53.25 17.93 -1.96
C LYS A 32 -51.89 17.47 -2.53
N ALA A 33 -50.78 17.79 -1.87
CA ALA A 33 -49.44 17.40 -2.33
C ALA A 33 -48.96 16.02 -1.83
N VAL A 34 -49.57 15.49 -0.76
CA VAL A 34 -49.13 14.21 -0.15
C VAL A 34 -49.53 12.99 -0.98
N GLY A 35 -50.61 13.08 -1.78
CA GLY A 35 -51.05 11.98 -2.65
C GLY A 35 -50.21 11.77 -3.92
N PHE A 36 -49.59 12.83 -4.45
CA PHE A 36 -48.78 12.75 -5.68
C PHE A 36 -47.33 12.28 -5.43
N LEU A 37 -46.80 12.55 -4.23
CA LEU A 37 -45.44 12.11 -3.84
C LEU A 37 -45.36 10.60 -3.58
N LEU A 38 -46.46 9.94 -3.19
CA LEU A 38 -46.48 8.50 -2.95
C LEU A 38 -46.52 7.68 -4.25
N LEU A 39 -47.20 8.15 -5.31
CA LEU A 39 -47.18 7.47 -6.62
C LEU A 39 -45.85 7.70 -7.38
N ALA A 40 -45.25 8.89 -7.29
CA ALA A 40 -43.95 9.16 -7.89
C ALA A 40 -42.81 8.35 -7.22
N GLY A 41 -42.89 8.13 -5.90
CA GLY A 41 -41.92 7.31 -5.16
C GLY A 41 -42.00 5.81 -5.48
N LEU A 42 -43.18 5.30 -5.87
CA LEU A 42 -43.37 3.90 -6.28
C LEU A 42 -42.91 3.65 -7.74
N LEU A 43 -43.09 4.63 -8.65
CA LEU A 43 -42.61 4.52 -10.03
C LEU A 43 -41.08 4.70 -10.15
N PHE A 44 -40.46 5.52 -9.29
CA PHE A 44 -38.99 5.67 -9.29
C PHE A 44 -38.26 4.43 -8.77
N ARG A 45 -38.88 3.65 -7.88
CA ARG A 45 -38.33 2.36 -7.41
C ARG A 45 -38.40 1.25 -8.45
N VAL A 46 -39.30 1.32 -9.43
CA VAL A 46 -39.43 0.29 -10.48
C VAL A 46 -38.49 0.56 -11.66
N LEU A 47 -38.14 1.83 -11.93
CA LEU A 47 -37.32 2.22 -13.10
C LEU A 47 -35.81 2.38 -12.84
N CYS A 48 -35.36 2.37 -11.58
CA CYS A 48 -33.93 2.43 -11.21
C CYS A 48 -33.43 1.12 -10.57
N SER A 49 -33.97 -0.02 -10.98
CA SER A 49 -33.34 -1.32 -10.71
C SER A 49 -32.18 -1.51 -11.70
N PHE A 50 -31.08 -0.80 -11.49
CA PHE A 50 -29.82 -1.20 -12.13
C PHE A 50 -29.46 -2.57 -11.58
N PRO A 51 -29.28 -3.61 -12.41
CA PRO A 51 -28.72 -4.86 -11.93
C PRO A 51 -27.35 -4.51 -11.35
N SER A 52 -27.20 -4.68 -10.03
CA SER A 52 -25.90 -4.73 -9.40
C SER A 52 -25.18 -5.88 -10.08
N SER A 53 -24.29 -5.57 -11.02
CA SER A 53 -23.37 -6.58 -11.53
C SER A 53 -22.61 -7.08 -10.31
N PRO A 54 -22.72 -8.36 -9.95
CA PRO A 54 -21.85 -8.89 -8.91
C PRO A 54 -20.42 -8.62 -9.36
N ALA A 55 -19.59 -8.11 -8.46
CA ALA A 55 -18.15 -8.06 -8.67
C ALA A 55 -17.73 -9.45 -9.17
N PRO A 56 -16.86 -9.54 -10.20
CA PRO A 56 -16.48 -10.82 -10.77
C PRO A 56 -15.93 -11.71 -9.64
N ALA A 57 -16.74 -12.67 -9.21
CA ALA A 57 -16.31 -13.69 -8.28
C ALA A 57 -15.20 -14.45 -9.00
N LEU A 58 -14.04 -14.56 -8.36
CA LEU A 58 -12.99 -15.46 -8.81
C LEU A 58 -13.65 -16.83 -9.00
N GLU A 59 -13.70 -17.33 -10.23
CA GLU A 59 -14.15 -18.68 -10.54
C GLU A 59 -13.31 -19.66 -9.70
N ILE A 60 -13.89 -20.16 -8.61
CA ILE A 60 -13.28 -21.17 -7.77
C ILE A 60 -13.27 -22.45 -8.59
N THR A 61 -12.16 -22.70 -9.28
CA THR A 61 -11.85 -24.04 -9.76
C THR A 61 -11.83 -24.96 -8.53
N LYS A 62 -12.83 -25.85 -8.43
CA LYS A 62 -12.91 -26.89 -7.40
C LYS A 62 -11.55 -27.58 -7.29
N GLY A 63 -10.80 -27.32 -6.22
CA GLY A 63 -9.52 -27.96 -5.91
C GLY A 63 -8.31 -27.05 -5.70
N LYS A 64 -8.36 -25.74 -5.99
CA LYS A 64 -7.25 -24.81 -5.69
C LYS A 64 -7.56 -23.95 -4.48
N CYS A 65 -6.72 -24.03 -3.44
CA CYS A 65 -6.84 -23.17 -2.26
C CYS A 65 -6.62 -21.70 -2.62
N ASN A 66 -7.49 -20.82 -2.14
CA ASN A 66 -7.27 -19.39 -2.23
C ASN A 66 -6.49 -18.92 -0.99
N LEU A 67 -5.18 -18.70 -1.15
CA LEU A 67 -4.28 -18.27 -0.06
C LEU A 67 -4.64 -16.90 0.54
N PHE A 68 -5.41 -16.09 -0.18
CA PHE A 68 -5.72 -14.70 0.16
C PHE A 68 -7.08 -14.53 0.85
N ASN A 69 -7.85 -15.61 0.97
CA ASN A 69 -9.12 -15.62 1.67
C ASN A 69 -9.02 -16.50 2.93
N GLY A 70 -9.17 -15.91 4.10
CA GLY A 70 -8.85 -16.54 5.37
C GLY A 70 -9.20 -15.68 6.57
N GLU A 71 -8.59 -16.00 7.70
CA GLU A 71 -8.71 -15.26 8.95
C GLU A 71 -7.37 -15.18 9.69
N TRP A 72 -7.23 -14.16 10.53
CA TRP A 72 -6.14 -14.09 11.49
C TRP A 72 -6.51 -14.91 12.73
N ILE A 73 -5.64 -15.85 13.08
CA ILE A 73 -5.79 -16.65 14.29
C ILE A 73 -4.62 -16.40 15.25
N PRO A 74 -4.82 -16.61 16.56
CA PRO A 74 -3.75 -16.51 17.53
C PRO A 74 -2.55 -17.41 17.16
N ASN A 75 -1.36 -16.87 17.33
CA ASN A 75 -0.09 -17.56 17.15
C ASN A 75 0.67 -17.60 18.49
N PRO A 76 0.53 -18.68 19.26
CA PRO A 76 1.22 -18.83 20.54
C PRO A 76 2.76 -18.81 20.43
N SER A 77 3.30 -19.17 19.26
CA SER A 77 4.74 -19.16 19.01
C SER A 77 5.32 -17.74 18.84
N GLY A 78 4.48 -16.74 18.60
CA GLY A 78 4.90 -15.36 18.33
C GLY A 78 5.65 -15.19 17.01
N THR A 79 6.44 -14.11 16.90
CA THR A 79 7.19 -13.77 15.70
C THR A 79 8.49 -14.57 15.57
N ALA A 80 8.94 -14.76 14.34
CA ALA A 80 10.12 -15.57 14.04
C ALA A 80 11.45 -14.91 14.46
N TYR A 81 11.44 -13.60 14.69
CA TYR A 81 12.59 -12.77 15.06
C TYR A 81 12.12 -11.58 15.93
N THR A 82 13.08 -10.83 16.48
CA THR A 82 12.86 -9.60 17.25
C THR A 82 13.81 -8.50 16.78
N ASN A 83 13.67 -7.30 17.34
CA ASN A 83 14.63 -6.21 17.13
C ASN A 83 16.07 -6.55 17.56
N ALA A 84 16.26 -7.49 18.49
CA ALA A 84 17.59 -7.90 18.93
C ALA A 84 18.23 -8.95 18.01
N SER A 85 17.42 -9.72 17.28
CA SER A 85 17.92 -10.81 16.41
C SER A 85 17.99 -10.44 14.93
N CYS A 86 17.50 -9.27 14.54
CA CYS A 86 17.56 -8.78 13.15
C CYS A 86 17.97 -7.31 13.09
N ARG A 87 19.05 -7.02 12.36
CA ARG A 87 19.55 -5.65 12.13
C ARG A 87 19.02 -4.97 10.86
N PHE A 88 18.20 -5.67 10.07
CA PHE A 88 17.66 -5.14 8.81
C PHE A 88 16.38 -4.34 9.00
N ILE A 89 15.90 -4.20 10.24
CA ILE A 89 14.72 -3.41 10.58
C ILE A 89 15.13 -1.94 10.59
N ASP A 90 14.49 -1.12 9.75
CA ASP A 90 14.72 0.33 9.79
C ASP A 90 14.18 0.90 11.12
N ASP A 91 14.90 1.88 11.70
CA ASP A 91 14.58 2.46 12.99
C ASP A 91 13.13 2.94 13.11
N HIS A 92 12.60 3.55 12.04
CA HIS A 92 11.25 4.10 12.01
C HIS A 92 10.13 3.04 11.94
N GLN A 93 10.48 1.78 11.68
CA GLN A 93 9.57 0.63 11.65
C GLN A 93 9.82 -0.34 12.83
N ASN A 94 10.85 -0.07 13.63
CA ASN A 94 11.25 -0.88 14.78
C ASN A 94 10.44 -0.52 16.04
N CYS A 95 9.15 -0.83 16.03
CA CYS A 95 8.23 -0.46 17.11
C CYS A 95 8.67 -1.00 18.49
N MET A 96 9.26 -2.20 18.53
CA MET A 96 9.80 -2.79 19.76
C MET A 96 10.93 -1.96 20.34
N MET A 97 11.90 -1.55 19.50
CA MET A 97 13.00 -0.69 19.91
C MET A 97 12.51 0.70 20.32
N ASN A 98 11.52 1.23 19.61
CA ASN A 98 10.96 2.55 19.86
C ASN A 98 10.03 2.63 21.08
N GLY A 99 9.90 1.52 21.82
CA GLY A 99 9.20 1.51 23.12
C GLY A 99 7.70 1.26 23.03
N ARG A 100 7.20 0.64 21.95
CA ARG A 100 5.80 0.21 21.86
C ARG A 100 5.48 -0.79 22.98
N PRO A 101 4.49 -0.51 23.85
CA PRO A 101 4.22 -1.31 25.04
C PRO A 101 3.35 -2.54 24.74
N ASP A 102 2.37 -2.43 23.84
CA ASP A 102 1.50 -3.54 23.47
C ASP A 102 2.25 -4.53 22.56
N LYS A 103 2.01 -5.82 22.77
CA LYS A 103 2.70 -6.91 22.04
C LYS A 103 1.73 -7.87 21.35
N GLU A 104 0.42 -7.65 21.48
CA GLU A 104 -0.57 -8.57 20.93
C GLU A 104 -0.56 -8.59 19.40
N TYR A 105 -0.16 -7.50 18.75
CA TYR A 105 0.01 -7.45 17.29
C TYR A 105 1.05 -8.46 16.75
N LEU A 106 1.97 -8.94 17.60
CA LEU A 106 3.00 -9.93 17.27
C LEU A 106 2.49 -11.38 17.36
N ARG A 107 1.26 -11.60 17.86
CA ARG A 107 0.73 -12.91 18.23
C ARG A 107 -0.37 -13.41 17.30
N TRP A 108 -0.26 -13.07 16.02
CA TRP A 108 -1.23 -13.45 14.99
C TRP A 108 -0.55 -14.15 13.82
N LYS A 109 -1.23 -15.13 13.22
CA LYS A 109 -0.85 -15.74 11.95
C LYS A 109 -2.04 -15.82 11.00
N TRP A 110 -1.78 -15.69 9.71
CA TRP A 110 -2.80 -15.80 8.68
C TRP A 110 -3.11 -17.27 8.40
N LYS A 111 -4.40 -17.62 8.38
CA LYS A 111 -4.88 -18.96 8.02
C LYS A 111 -5.86 -18.87 6.85
N PRO A 112 -5.46 -19.30 5.64
CA PRO A 112 -6.38 -19.42 4.52
C PRO A 112 -7.53 -20.40 4.83
N TYR A 113 -8.70 -20.15 4.25
CA TYR A 113 -9.78 -21.11 4.30
C TYR A 113 -9.51 -22.26 3.34
N GLY A 114 -9.50 -23.48 3.86
CA GLY A 114 -9.40 -24.70 3.04
C GLY A 114 -7.98 -25.16 2.71
N CYS A 115 -6.93 -24.51 3.24
CA CYS A 115 -5.58 -25.06 3.25
C CYS A 115 -4.71 -24.46 4.36
N ASP A 116 -3.54 -25.05 4.54
CA ASP A 116 -2.52 -24.56 5.46
C ASP A 116 -1.54 -23.63 4.77
N LEU A 117 -1.16 -22.56 5.48
CA LEU A 117 -0.04 -21.70 5.15
C LEU A 117 1.05 -21.94 6.21
N PRO A 118 2.11 -22.72 5.90
CA PRO A 118 3.20 -22.92 6.83
C PRO A 118 3.98 -21.61 7.03
N PRO A 119 4.57 -21.38 8.21
CA PRO A 119 5.49 -20.27 8.42
C PRO A 119 6.70 -20.35 7.48
N PHE A 120 7.30 -19.19 7.19
CA PHE A 120 8.48 -19.07 6.37
C PHE A 120 9.65 -19.93 6.89
N ASP A 121 10.18 -20.79 6.04
CA ASP A 121 11.38 -21.59 6.28
C ASP A 121 12.55 -21.02 5.47
N ALA A 122 13.47 -20.37 6.17
CA ALA A 122 14.60 -19.68 5.58
C ALA A 122 15.54 -20.63 4.81
N VAL A 123 15.81 -21.82 5.35
CA VAL A 123 16.72 -22.79 4.72
C VAL A 123 16.09 -23.33 3.45
N ARG A 124 14.83 -23.79 3.54
CA ARG A 124 14.09 -24.30 2.37
C ARG A 124 13.96 -23.26 1.28
N PHE A 125 13.67 -22.00 1.65
CA PHE A 125 13.56 -20.92 0.69
C PHE A 125 14.91 -20.63 0.02
N LEU A 126 15.99 -20.42 0.77
CA LEU A 126 17.31 -20.12 0.23
C LEU A 126 17.83 -21.26 -0.66
N ASP A 127 17.65 -22.52 -0.27
CA ASP A 127 18.03 -23.67 -1.10
C ASP A 127 17.29 -23.70 -2.44
N SER A 128 16.00 -23.36 -2.43
CA SER A 128 15.18 -23.27 -3.64
C SER A 128 15.49 -22.04 -4.50
N MET A 129 16.15 -21.03 -3.92
CA MET A 129 16.53 -19.78 -4.59
C MET A 129 18.00 -19.71 -5.00
N ARG A 130 18.72 -20.83 -4.92
CA ARG A 130 20.13 -20.91 -5.30
C ARG A 130 20.35 -20.45 -6.75
N ASN A 131 21.38 -19.61 -6.96
CA ASN A 131 21.73 -19.02 -8.26
C ASN A 131 20.64 -18.14 -8.88
N LYS A 132 19.78 -17.52 -8.08
CA LYS A 132 18.70 -16.65 -8.57
C LYS A 132 18.86 -15.20 -8.12
N ALA A 133 18.22 -14.30 -8.85
CA ALA A 133 18.12 -12.89 -8.51
C ALA A 133 16.66 -12.44 -8.35
N TRP A 134 16.36 -11.77 -7.24
CA TRP A 134 15.05 -11.20 -6.96
C TRP A 134 15.07 -9.67 -7.07
N GLY A 135 14.11 -9.12 -7.81
CA GLY A 135 13.86 -7.69 -7.90
C GLY A 135 12.55 -7.30 -7.23
N LEU A 136 12.61 -6.53 -6.15
CA LEU A 136 11.45 -6.00 -5.45
C LEU A 136 11.30 -4.53 -5.82
N ILE A 137 10.34 -4.23 -6.71
CA ILE A 137 10.16 -2.94 -7.40
C ILE A 137 8.91 -2.22 -6.86
N GLY A 138 9.08 -1.06 -6.22
CA GLY A 138 7.94 -0.31 -5.70
C GLY A 138 8.29 0.81 -4.73
N ASP A 139 7.40 1.04 -3.76
CA ASP A 139 7.43 2.12 -2.79
C ASP A 139 7.99 1.71 -1.40
N SER A 140 7.80 2.56 -0.40
CA SER A 140 8.26 2.34 0.97
C SER A 140 7.60 1.15 1.67
N ILE A 141 6.40 0.74 1.26
CA ILE A 141 5.75 -0.47 1.78
C ILE A 141 6.39 -1.73 1.21
N LEU A 142 6.85 -1.70 -0.04
CA LEU A 142 7.65 -2.80 -0.56
C LEU A 142 9.00 -2.90 0.15
N ARG A 143 9.66 -1.76 0.44
CA ARG A 143 10.87 -1.76 1.29
C ARG A 143 10.59 -2.36 2.67
N ASN A 144 9.47 -2.01 3.29
CA ASN A 144 9.03 -2.56 4.57
C ASN A 144 8.89 -4.11 4.50
N GLN A 145 8.35 -4.65 3.40
CA GLN A 145 8.27 -6.10 3.18
C GLN A 145 9.65 -6.74 3.04
N VAL A 146 10.59 -6.08 2.36
CA VAL A 146 11.95 -6.60 2.15
C VAL A 146 12.71 -6.66 3.47
N GLN A 147 12.54 -5.69 4.37
CA GLN A 147 13.17 -5.75 5.69
C GLN A 147 12.73 -7.01 6.45
N SER A 148 11.42 -7.30 6.46
CA SER A 148 10.89 -8.55 7.03
C SER A 148 11.48 -9.78 6.34
N LEU A 149 11.57 -9.78 5.01
CA LEU A 149 12.15 -10.89 4.25
C LEU A 149 13.62 -11.13 4.61
N LEU A 150 14.42 -10.06 4.70
CA LEU A 150 15.82 -10.13 5.11
C LEU A 150 15.96 -10.66 6.54
N CYS A 151 15.10 -10.24 7.47
CA CYS A 151 15.07 -10.77 8.83
C CYS A 151 14.73 -12.26 8.90
N LEU A 152 13.80 -12.72 8.05
CA LEU A 152 13.46 -14.14 7.97
C LEU A 152 14.63 -14.95 7.39
N LEU A 153 15.24 -14.48 6.31
CA LEU A 153 16.36 -15.15 5.64
C LEU A 153 17.64 -15.16 6.49
N SER A 154 17.89 -14.08 7.26
CA SER A 154 19.10 -13.95 8.10
C SER A 154 19.18 -15.00 9.21
N LYS A 155 18.09 -15.74 9.47
CA LYS A 155 18.09 -16.89 10.37
C LYS A 155 18.87 -18.09 9.83
N ALA A 156 19.01 -18.19 8.51
CA ALA A 156 19.77 -19.24 7.84
C ALA A 156 21.16 -18.74 7.42
N GLU A 157 21.22 -17.56 6.80
CA GLU A 157 22.49 -16.91 6.44
C GLU A 157 22.30 -15.40 6.45
N GLU A 158 23.21 -14.69 7.13
CA GLU A 158 23.20 -13.23 7.10
C GLU A 158 23.76 -12.71 5.76
N PRO A 159 23.00 -11.90 4.99
CA PRO A 159 23.47 -11.44 3.70
C PRO A 159 24.46 -10.28 3.81
N VAL A 160 25.31 -10.18 2.79
CA VAL A 160 26.19 -9.02 2.59
C VAL A 160 25.50 -8.01 1.68
N GLU A 161 25.44 -6.75 2.09
CA GLU A 161 25.04 -5.68 1.19
C GLU A 161 26.16 -5.42 0.19
N VAL A 162 25.86 -5.61 -1.10
CA VAL A 162 26.83 -5.50 -2.20
C VAL A 162 26.63 -4.26 -3.04
N TYR A 163 25.51 -3.56 -2.88
CA TYR A 163 25.21 -2.31 -3.57
C TYR A 163 24.18 -1.50 -2.80
N HIS A 164 24.38 -0.19 -2.78
CA HIS A 164 23.34 0.80 -2.52
C HIS A 164 23.61 2.04 -3.38
N ASP A 165 22.56 2.79 -3.72
CA ASP A 165 22.73 4.15 -4.25
C ASP A 165 23.04 5.15 -3.12
N LYS A 166 23.38 6.39 -3.47
CA LYS A 166 23.79 7.42 -2.51
C LYS A 166 22.72 7.68 -1.44
N GLU A 167 21.45 7.61 -1.83
CA GLU A 167 20.29 7.86 -0.98
C GLU A 167 19.74 6.58 -0.32
N PHE A 168 20.37 5.42 -0.51
CA PHE A 168 19.93 4.11 0.02
C PHE A 168 18.49 3.71 -0.37
N LYS A 169 17.98 4.26 -1.48
CA LYS A 169 16.68 3.93 -2.05
C LYS A 169 16.74 2.62 -2.83
N ASN A 170 17.81 2.41 -3.57
CA ASN A 170 18.09 1.16 -4.27
C ASN A 170 19.19 0.40 -3.52
N ARG A 171 18.96 -0.87 -3.20
CA ARG A 171 19.89 -1.70 -2.41
C ARG A 171 19.91 -3.13 -2.91
N ARG A 172 21.04 -3.83 -2.74
CA ARG A 172 21.18 -5.25 -3.10
C ARG A 172 21.94 -6.01 -2.03
N TRP A 173 21.39 -7.15 -1.65
CA TRP A 173 21.95 -8.10 -0.70
C TRP A 173 22.29 -9.40 -1.40
N HIS A 174 23.41 -10.01 -1.02
CA HIS A 174 23.91 -11.27 -1.54
C HIS A 174 24.08 -12.29 -0.42
N PHE A 175 23.39 -13.42 -0.56
CA PHE A 175 23.58 -14.63 0.24
C PHE A 175 24.62 -15.51 -0.47
N GLN A 176 25.86 -15.44 0.01
CA GLN A 176 27.05 -16.01 -0.62
C GLN A 176 26.95 -17.54 -0.78
N SER A 177 26.52 -18.28 0.24
CA SER A 177 26.50 -19.75 0.15
C SER A 177 25.43 -20.27 -0.82
N TYR A 178 24.47 -19.42 -1.15
CA TYR A 178 23.37 -19.72 -2.06
C TYR A 178 23.54 -19.08 -3.44
N ASN A 179 24.50 -18.15 -3.60
CA ASN A 179 24.61 -17.30 -4.78
C ASN A 179 23.24 -16.68 -5.12
N PHE A 180 22.56 -16.18 -4.10
CA PHE A 180 21.19 -15.66 -4.19
C PHE A 180 21.20 -14.16 -3.91
N THR A 181 20.55 -13.36 -4.74
CA THR A 181 20.48 -11.90 -4.53
C THR A 181 19.04 -11.40 -4.36
N VAL A 182 18.89 -10.45 -3.44
CA VAL A 182 17.65 -9.70 -3.22
C VAL A 182 17.95 -8.23 -3.48
N SER A 183 17.24 -7.62 -4.42
CA SER A 183 17.39 -6.20 -4.76
C SER A 183 16.10 -5.44 -4.49
N ILE A 184 16.20 -4.28 -3.85
CA ILE A 184 15.12 -3.28 -3.82
C ILE A 184 15.39 -2.27 -4.93
N VAL A 185 14.37 -2.01 -5.74
CA VAL A 185 14.38 -0.97 -6.76
C VAL A 185 13.30 0.05 -6.44
N TRP A 186 13.73 1.27 -6.13
CA TRP A 186 12.83 2.36 -5.76
C TRP A 186 12.13 2.93 -6.98
N ALA A 187 10.83 2.66 -7.09
CA ALA A 187 9.98 3.12 -8.18
C ALA A 187 8.55 3.32 -7.65
N PRO A 188 8.30 4.32 -6.79
CA PRO A 188 7.04 4.44 -6.06
C PRO A 188 5.80 4.62 -6.95
N PHE A 189 5.99 5.18 -8.15
CA PHE A 189 4.96 5.31 -9.17
C PHE A 189 5.09 4.31 -10.33
N LEU A 190 6.15 3.50 -10.38
CA LEU A 190 6.49 2.61 -11.50
C LEU A 190 6.73 3.30 -12.88
N ILE A 191 6.29 4.54 -13.04
CA ILE A 191 6.53 5.42 -14.19
C ILE A 191 7.55 6.50 -13.86
N LYS A 192 8.14 7.11 -14.89
CA LYS A 192 9.06 8.23 -14.73
C LYS A 192 8.36 9.34 -13.93
N SER A 193 9.05 9.76 -12.87
CA SER A 193 8.54 10.74 -11.92
C SER A 193 9.65 11.72 -11.54
N ASP A 194 9.30 13.00 -11.48
CA ASP A 194 10.14 14.03 -10.86
C ASP A 194 9.50 14.40 -9.51
N VAL A 195 10.18 14.04 -8.43
CA VAL A 195 9.72 14.22 -7.04
C VAL A 195 10.55 15.33 -6.38
N PHE A 196 9.87 16.33 -5.83
CA PHE A 196 10.49 17.52 -5.23
C PHE A 196 10.33 17.57 -3.70
N GLU A 197 10.13 16.39 -3.11
CA GLU A 197 9.94 16.17 -1.67
C GLU A 197 11.27 15.78 -1.01
N ASN A 198 11.59 16.40 0.12
CA ASN A 198 12.75 16.03 0.93
C ASN A 198 12.44 14.86 1.89
N GLU A 199 13.44 14.39 2.64
CA GLU A 199 13.29 13.24 3.57
C GLU A 199 12.26 13.47 4.69
N ASN A 200 11.95 14.74 5.00
CA ASN A 200 10.96 15.14 5.99
C ASN A 200 9.55 15.29 5.40
N GLY A 201 9.34 14.95 4.13
CA GLY A 201 8.05 15.06 3.45
C GLY A 201 7.70 16.48 2.98
N VAL A 202 8.63 17.43 3.04
CA VAL A 202 8.40 18.81 2.60
C VAL A 202 8.62 18.91 1.10
N SER A 203 7.53 19.23 0.36
CA SER A 203 7.58 19.39 -1.09
C SER A 203 7.81 20.84 -1.52
N THR A 204 8.71 21.05 -2.49
CA THR A 204 8.95 22.37 -3.11
C THR A 204 8.14 22.58 -4.39
N SER A 205 7.57 21.52 -4.96
CA SER A 205 6.70 21.58 -6.14
C SER A 205 5.76 20.36 -6.19
N GLU A 206 4.80 20.38 -7.11
CA GLU A 206 3.95 19.22 -7.38
C GLU A 206 4.74 18.14 -8.12
N ILE A 207 4.46 16.88 -7.82
CA ILE A 207 5.12 15.75 -8.48
C ILE A 207 4.77 15.78 -9.98
N GLN A 208 5.77 15.63 -10.85
CA GLN A 208 5.53 15.50 -12.28
C GLN A 208 5.57 14.02 -12.67
N LEU A 209 4.50 13.51 -13.27
CA LEU A 209 4.36 12.09 -13.63
C LEU A 209 4.19 11.93 -15.14
N HIS A 210 5.07 11.17 -15.78
CA HIS A 210 5.02 10.89 -17.21
C HIS A 210 4.27 9.58 -17.48
N LEU A 211 2.99 9.68 -17.84
CA LEU A 211 2.08 8.54 -17.95
C LEU A 211 2.48 7.52 -19.03
N ASP A 212 3.23 7.96 -20.04
CA ASP A 212 3.68 7.21 -21.20
C ASP A 212 5.09 6.59 -21.05
N ILE A 213 5.79 6.86 -19.95
CA ILE A 213 7.18 6.46 -19.75
C ILE A 213 7.31 5.65 -18.47
N LEU A 214 7.62 4.36 -18.58
CA LEU A 214 7.98 3.53 -17.43
C LEU A 214 9.31 3.97 -16.83
N ASP A 215 9.47 3.83 -15.52
CA ASP A 215 10.71 4.23 -14.84
C ASP A 215 11.89 3.35 -15.29
N ALA A 216 12.97 4.00 -15.72
CA ALA A 216 14.19 3.36 -16.17
C ALA A 216 14.90 2.58 -15.04
N SER A 217 14.70 2.97 -13.78
CA SER A 217 15.32 2.35 -12.61
C SER A 217 15.08 0.84 -12.56
N TRP A 218 13.86 0.40 -12.86
CA TRP A 218 13.49 -1.02 -12.83
C TRP A 218 13.44 -1.66 -14.21
N THR A 219 12.99 -0.94 -15.24
CA THR A 219 12.90 -1.52 -16.59
C THR A 219 14.28 -1.88 -17.14
N SER A 220 15.33 -1.11 -16.83
CA SER A 220 16.71 -1.42 -17.25
C SER A 220 17.30 -2.64 -16.56
N GLN A 221 16.79 -3.01 -15.39
CA GLN A 221 17.25 -4.15 -14.61
C GLN A 221 16.35 -5.39 -14.78
N TYR A 222 15.22 -5.26 -15.48
CA TYR A 222 14.20 -6.31 -15.59
C TYR A 222 14.76 -7.64 -16.10
N GLU A 223 15.67 -7.61 -17.08
CA GLU A 223 16.29 -8.80 -17.65
C GLU A 223 17.25 -9.52 -16.69
N SER A 224 17.67 -8.88 -15.61
CA SER A 224 18.60 -9.44 -14.62
C SER A 224 17.94 -10.24 -13.50
N PHE A 225 16.60 -10.23 -13.40
CA PHE A 225 15.88 -10.87 -12.32
C PHE A 225 15.25 -12.19 -12.77
N ASP A 226 15.27 -13.21 -11.92
CA ASP A 226 14.53 -14.46 -12.13
C ASP A 226 13.12 -14.38 -11.55
N TYR A 227 12.98 -13.62 -10.46
CA TYR A 227 11.72 -13.38 -9.76
C TYR A 227 11.57 -11.89 -9.47
N ILE A 228 10.33 -11.39 -9.58
CA ILE A 228 10.01 -10.00 -9.33
C ILE A 228 8.81 -9.93 -8.39
N ILE A 229 8.86 -9.06 -7.38
CA ILE A 229 7.67 -8.55 -6.71
C ILE A 229 7.52 -7.09 -7.14
N ILE A 230 6.43 -6.77 -7.80
CA ILE A 230 6.13 -5.40 -8.23
C ILE A 230 4.83 -4.92 -7.59
N SER A 231 4.87 -3.69 -7.06
CA SER A 231 3.73 -3.09 -6.37
C SER A 231 3.81 -1.57 -6.35
N GLY A 232 2.67 -0.92 -6.18
CA GLY A 232 2.57 0.51 -5.89
C GLY A 232 1.18 0.80 -5.34
N GLY A 233 0.93 2.03 -4.89
CA GLY A 233 -0.42 2.44 -4.50
C GLY A 233 -0.44 3.74 -3.70
N GLN A 234 0.19 3.76 -2.53
CA GLN A 234 0.11 4.89 -1.60
C GLN A 234 0.56 6.22 -2.22
N TRP A 235 1.61 6.19 -3.04
CA TRP A 235 2.12 7.37 -3.72
C TRP A 235 1.18 7.93 -4.79
N PHE A 236 0.34 7.09 -5.40
CA PHE A 236 -0.59 7.50 -6.47
C PHE A 236 -1.70 8.44 -5.98
N LEU A 237 -1.89 8.54 -4.66
CA LEU A 237 -2.88 9.43 -4.04
C LEU A 237 -2.32 10.86 -3.81
N LYS A 238 -1.02 11.08 -4.03
CA LYS A 238 -0.40 12.40 -3.88
C LYS A 238 -0.84 13.34 -5.01
N ALA A 239 -0.88 14.64 -4.71
CA ALA A 239 -1.09 15.67 -5.71
C ALA A 239 0.03 15.64 -6.76
N ALA A 240 -0.34 15.67 -8.04
CA ALA A 240 0.60 15.51 -9.14
C ALA A 240 0.09 16.12 -10.44
N VAL A 241 1.02 16.53 -11.30
CA VAL A 241 0.78 16.99 -12.68
C VAL A 241 1.16 15.87 -13.65
N TYR A 242 0.29 15.64 -14.63
CA TYR A 242 0.40 14.51 -15.55
C TYR A 242 0.89 14.97 -16.92
N TRP A 243 1.91 14.27 -17.40
CA TRP A 243 2.54 14.47 -18.69
C TRP A 243 2.30 13.26 -19.58
N GLU A 244 2.12 13.52 -20.87
CA GLU A 244 2.09 12.49 -21.90
C GLU A 244 2.63 13.08 -23.21
N ASN A 245 3.52 12.36 -23.90
CA ASN A 245 4.15 12.79 -25.15
C ASN A 245 4.78 14.20 -25.05
N GLY A 246 5.34 14.54 -23.89
CA GLY A 246 5.98 15.84 -23.65
C GLY A 246 5.03 17.01 -23.39
N ALA A 247 3.72 16.79 -23.24
CA ALA A 247 2.75 17.83 -22.91
C ALA A 247 1.99 17.53 -21.62
N VAL A 248 1.59 18.57 -20.89
CA VAL A 248 0.71 18.43 -19.71
C VAL A 248 -0.70 18.09 -20.18
N VAL A 249 -1.25 16.99 -19.69
CA VAL A 249 -2.58 16.49 -20.05
C VAL A 249 -3.62 16.62 -18.93
N GLY A 250 -3.17 16.85 -17.69
CA GLY A 250 -4.04 17.03 -16.55
C GLY A 250 -3.29 16.90 -15.23
N CYS A 251 -4.04 16.65 -14.17
CA CYS A 251 -3.49 16.55 -12.82
C CYS A 251 -4.38 15.72 -11.90
N HIS A 252 -3.87 15.51 -10.68
CA HIS A 252 -4.67 15.16 -9.53
C HIS A 252 -4.41 16.13 -8.38
N ASN A 253 -5.48 16.67 -7.79
CA ASN A 253 -5.45 17.55 -6.63
C ASN A 253 -4.46 18.72 -6.77
N SER A 254 -4.28 19.25 -8.00
CA SER A 254 -3.32 20.32 -8.24
C SER A 254 -3.79 21.66 -7.69
N GLN A 255 -2.83 22.47 -7.26
CA GLN A 255 -3.03 23.88 -6.93
C GLN A 255 -3.36 24.70 -8.19
N ASN A 256 -2.89 24.30 -9.36
CA ASN A 256 -3.17 24.96 -10.62
C ASN A 256 -4.55 24.55 -11.16
N LYS A 257 -5.55 25.41 -10.91
CA LYS A 257 -6.95 25.17 -11.32
C LYS A 257 -7.20 25.27 -12.84
N ASN A 258 -6.19 25.63 -13.64
CA ASN A 258 -6.30 25.62 -15.10
C ASN A 258 -6.05 24.23 -15.71
N LEU A 259 -5.51 23.29 -14.94
CA LEU A 259 -5.28 21.93 -15.40
C LEU A 259 -6.55 21.09 -15.28
N ALA A 260 -6.78 20.19 -16.23
CA ALA A 260 -7.87 19.23 -16.14
C ALA A 260 -7.64 18.26 -14.97
N GLU A 261 -8.62 18.16 -14.05
CA GLU A 261 -8.60 17.17 -12.97
C GLU A 261 -8.95 15.79 -13.54
N LEU A 262 -7.94 14.95 -13.74
CA LEU A 262 -8.09 13.58 -14.23
C LEU A 262 -8.22 12.58 -13.06
N GLY A 263 -7.79 12.97 -11.86
CA GLY A 263 -7.85 12.16 -10.66
C GLY A 263 -6.75 11.07 -10.59
N PHE A 264 -6.59 10.47 -9.42
CA PHE A 264 -5.64 9.38 -9.21
C PHE A 264 -6.03 8.10 -9.96
N GLU A 265 -7.34 7.85 -10.18
CA GLU A 265 -7.83 6.65 -10.88
C GLU A 265 -7.34 6.56 -12.32
N HIS A 266 -7.32 7.70 -13.02
CA HIS A 266 -6.80 7.79 -14.38
C HIS A 266 -5.31 7.41 -14.42
N LEU A 267 -4.51 8.04 -13.56
CA LEU A 267 -3.09 7.77 -13.40
C LEU A 267 -2.85 6.29 -13.07
N TYR A 268 -3.56 5.75 -12.07
CA TYR A 268 -3.31 4.40 -11.57
C TYR A 268 -3.64 3.35 -12.61
N ARG A 269 -4.82 3.47 -13.24
CA ARG A 269 -5.26 2.56 -14.30
C ARG A 269 -4.32 2.59 -15.51
N LYS A 270 -3.89 3.78 -15.95
CA LYS A 270 -2.99 3.91 -17.10
C LYS A 270 -1.59 3.38 -16.81
N THR A 271 -1.10 3.61 -15.60
CA THR A 271 0.18 3.08 -15.14
C THR A 271 0.19 1.57 -15.13
N LEU A 272 -0.81 0.93 -14.50
CA LEU A 272 -0.89 -0.54 -14.47
C LEU A 272 -1.07 -1.14 -15.87
N GLN A 273 -1.82 -0.48 -16.76
CA GLN A 273 -1.90 -0.89 -18.17
C GLN A 273 -0.52 -0.93 -18.83
N ASN A 274 0.29 0.12 -18.66
CA ASN A 274 1.63 0.19 -19.24
C ASN A 274 2.59 -0.81 -18.61
N VAL A 275 2.55 -0.98 -17.29
CA VAL A 275 3.35 -1.96 -16.55
C VAL A 275 3.06 -3.39 -17.03
N PHE A 276 1.78 -3.80 -17.06
CA PHE A 276 1.43 -5.14 -17.52
C PHE A 276 1.71 -5.33 -19.01
N LYS A 277 1.50 -4.31 -19.85
CA LYS A 277 1.88 -4.37 -21.27
C LYS A 277 3.37 -4.64 -21.44
N PHE A 278 4.23 -3.98 -20.66
CA PHE A 278 5.67 -4.22 -20.65
C PHE A 278 6.01 -5.64 -20.21
N ILE A 279 5.44 -6.12 -19.09
CA ILE A 279 5.70 -7.48 -18.57
C ILE A 279 5.31 -8.55 -19.60
N ILE A 280 4.17 -8.38 -20.27
CA ILE A 280 3.68 -9.30 -21.29
C ILE A 280 4.55 -9.26 -22.56
N SER A 281 5.07 -8.10 -22.95
CA SER A 281 5.86 -7.95 -24.19
C SER A 281 7.37 -8.17 -24.00
N ALA A 282 7.88 -8.15 -22.77
CA ALA A 282 9.30 -8.33 -22.46
C ALA A 282 9.83 -9.66 -23.00
N LYS A 283 11.06 -9.66 -23.52
CA LYS A 283 11.71 -10.89 -24.03
C LYS A 283 12.05 -11.85 -22.90
N HIS A 284 12.60 -11.32 -21.81
CA HIS A 284 12.86 -12.09 -20.59
C HIS A 284 11.55 -12.33 -19.82
N LYS A 285 11.37 -13.54 -19.30
CA LYS A 285 10.14 -13.99 -18.63
C LYS A 285 10.41 -14.43 -17.19
N PRO A 286 10.67 -13.50 -16.25
CA PRO A 286 10.77 -13.84 -14.84
C PRO A 286 9.42 -14.31 -14.29
N VAL A 287 9.43 -14.93 -13.10
CA VAL A 287 8.19 -15.10 -12.32
C VAL A 287 7.87 -13.78 -11.64
N VAL A 288 6.75 -13.15 -12.00
CA VAL A 288 6.32 -11.86 -11.49
C VAL A 288 5.14 -12.04 -10.54
N PHE A 289 5.33 -11.61 -9.30
CA PHE A 289 4.26 -11.38 -8.34
C PHE A 289 3.82 -9.91 -8.41
N PHE A 290 2.57 -9.69 -8.81
CA PHE A 290 1.94 -8.39 -8.61
C PHE A 290 1.29 -8.38 -7.23
N ARG A 291 1.88 -7.65 -6.29
CA ARG A 291 1.33 -7.50 -4.94
C ARG A 291 0.34 -6.34 -4.93
N THR A 292 -0.87 -6.60 -4.45
CA THR A 292 -1.88 -5.54 -4.28
C THR A 292 -1.41 -4.48 -3.30
N TRP A 293 -1.94 -3.27 -3.44
CA TRP A 293 -1.62 -2.14 -2.57
C TRP A 293 -1.92 -2.48 -1.09
N SER A 294 -1.17 -1.83 -0.21
CA SER A 294 -1.35 -1.95 1.23
C SER A 294 -2.28 -0.85 1.73
N PRO A 295 -3.32 -1.19 2.52
CA PRO A 295 -4.14 -0.19 3.18
C PRO A 295 -3.35 0.53 4.27
N ASP A 296 -3.72 1.77 4.52
CA ASP A 296 -3.49 2.46 5.80
C ASP A 296 -4.73 2.30 6.70
N HIS A 297 -4.59 2.71 7.96
CA HIS A 297 -5.70 2.66 8.94
C HIS A 297 -5.79 3.95 9.75
N PHE A 298 -5.79 5.10 9.08
CA PHE A 298 -6.04 6.36 9.78
C PHE A 298 -7.50 6.46 10.24
N GLU A 299 -7.69 6.75 11.53
CA GLU A 299 -8.97 7.08 12.14
C GLU A 299 -8.94 8.53 12.65
N ASN A 300 -10.10 9.21 12.60
CA ASN A 300 -10.32 10.57 13.08
C ASN A 300 -9.46 11.65 12.40
N GLY A 301 -8.99 11.38 11.19
CA GLY A 301 -8.16 12.28 10.39
C GLY A 301 -7.30 11.49 9.41
N GLU A 302 -6.33 12.18 8.83
CA GLU A 302 -5.32 11.73 7.88
C GLU A 302 -3.93 11.98 8.48
N TRP A 303 -2.90 11.48 7.80
CA TRP A 303 -1.50 11.63 8.23
C TRP A 303 -1.06 13.08 8.52
N PHE A 304 -1.67 14.07 7.88
CA PHE A 304 -1.29 15.49 7.97
C PHE A 304 -2.22 16.34 8.85
N ASN A 305 -3.37 15.82 9.30
CA ASN A 305 -4.36 16.61 10.04
C ASN A 305 -4.77 16.00 11.40
N GLY A 306 -3.96 15.06 11.91
CA GLY A 306 -4.14 14.49 13.25
C GLY A 306 -4.80 13.11 13.29
N GLY A 307 -4.83 12.38 12.18
CA GLY A 307 -5.26 10.98 12.15
C GLY A 307 -4.39 10.07 13.03
N SER A 308 -4.97 8.96 13.50
CA SER A 308 -4.31 8.00 14.38
C SER A 308 -4.75 6.55 14.09
N CYS A 309 -4.01 5.57 14.58
CA CYS A 309 -4.28 4.13 14.44
C CYS A 309 -4.04 3.46 15.78
N SER A 310 -4.94 3.72 16.73
CA SER A 310 -4.76 3.32 18.14
C SER A 310 -5.29 1.93 18.47
N ARG A 311 -5.72 1.17 17.47
CA ARG A 311 -6.22 -0.19 17.69
C ARG A 311 -5.07 -1.11 18.07
N GLU A 312 -5.31 -1.99 19.03
CA GLU A 312 -4.31 -2.96 19.51
C GLU A 312 -4.62 -4.40 19.09
N LEU A 313 -5.78 -4.61 18.44
CA LEU A 313 -6.24 -5.92 17.98
C LEU A 313 -6.72 -5.87 16.52
N PRO A 314 -6.65 -7.01 15.79
CA PRO A 314 -7.25 -7.15 14.47
C PRO A 314 -8.74 -6.80 14.48
N TYR A 315 -9.25 -6.40 13.31
CA TYR A 315 -10.70 -6.26 13.15
C TYR A 315 -11.42 -7.59 13.34
N LYS A 316 -12.52 -7.56 14.09
CA LYS A 316 -13.47 -8.68 14.11
C LYS A 316 -14.37 -8.62 12.89
N LYS A 317 -14.96 -9.77 12.54
CA LYS A 317 -15.92 -9.86 11.44
C LYS A 317 -17.05 -8.84 11.62
N GLY A 318 -17.20 -7.96 10.63
CA GLY A 318 -18.24 -6.93 10.60
C GLY A 318 -17.87 -5.59 11.28
N GLU A 319 -16.69 -5.49 11.91
CA GLU A 319 -16.22 -4.22 12.49
C GLU A 319 -15.66 -3.25 11.44
N TYR A 320 -15.21 -3.78 10.30
CA TYR A 320 -14.56 -3.00 9.25
C TYR A 320 -15.53 -2.61 8.13
N ARG A 321 -15.30 -1.44 7.54
CA ARG A 321 -16.00 -0.95 6.35
C ARG A 321 -14.98 -0.29 5.43
N GLU A 322 -14.85 -0.83 4.22
CA GLU A 322 -13.99 -0.24 3.20
C GLU A 322 -14.56 1.11 2.74
N GLY A 323 -13.70 2.13 2.68
CA GLY A 323 -14.04 3.42 2.13
C GLY A 323 -14.04 3.43 0.60
N TYR A 324 -14.01 4.63 0.03
CA TYR A 324 -13.99 4.81 -1.43
C TYR A 324 -12.64 4.42 -2.02
N ILE A 325 -11.55 4.98 -1.48
CA ILE A 325 -10.19 4.74 -1.94
C ILE A 325 -9.87 3.26 -1.85
N GLU A 326 -10.26 2.62 -0.75
CA GLU A 326 -10.04 1.22 -0.47
C GLU A 326 -10.53 0.31 -1.59
N ARG A 327 -11.79 0.51 -1.96
CA ARG A 327 -12.48 -0.28 -2.97
C ARG A 327 -11.93 0.01 -4.35
N VAL A 328 -11.71 1.28 -4.68
CA VAL A 328 -11.31 1.71 -6.03
C VAL A 328 -9.89 1.27 -6.37
N MET A 329 -8.94 1.44 -5.45
CA MET A 329 -7.54 1.05 -5.67
C MET A 329 -7.44 -0.45 -5.94
N ARG A 330 -8.00 -1.28 -5.06
CA ARG A 330 -8.00 -2.74 -5.24
C ARG A 330 -8.77 -3.16 -6.49
N GLN A 331 -9.89 -2.52 -6.80
CA GLN A 331 -10.66 -2.84 -8.00
C GLN A 331 -9.84 -2.57 -9.27
N ILE A 332 -9.16 -1.43 -9.38
CA ILE A 332 -8.31 -1.09 -10.54
C ILE A 332 -7.18 -2.12 -10.71
N GLU A 333 -6.57 -2.55 -9.60
CA GLU A 333 -5.53 -3.59 -9.59
C GLU A 333 -6.03 -4.93 -10.12
N LEU A 334 -7.14 -5.42 -9.55
CA LEU A 334 -7.73 -6.71 -9.95
C LEU A 334 -8.20 -6.67 -11.40
N GLU A 335 -8.84 -5.59 -11.85
CA GLU A 335 -9.25 -5.42 -13.24
C GLU A 335 -8.05 -5.42 -14.20
N SER A 336 -6.97 -4.70 -13.86
CA SER A 336 -5.77 -4.60 -14.69
C SER A 336 -5.02 -5.92 -14.74
N PHE A 337 -4.86 -6.59 -13.59
CA PHE A 337 -4.26 -7.91 -13.50
C PHE A 337 -5.07 -8.94 -14.28
N ASN A 338 -6.39 -8.98 -14.13
CA ASN A 338 -7.23 -9.96 -14.82
C ASN A 338 -7.19 -9.77 -16.33
N LYS A 339 -7.09 -8.54 -16.84
CA LYS A 339 -6.87 -8.27 -18.27
C LYS A 339 -5.52 -8.81 -18.74
N ALA A 340 -4.46 -8.60 -17.96
CA ALA A 340 -3.13 -9.10 -18.26
C ALA A 340 -3.07 -10.63 -18.25
N ALA A 341 -3.63 -11.27 -17.22
CA ALA A 341 -3.73 -12.72 -17.09
C ALA A 341 -4.57 -13.34 -18.22
N ALA A 342 -5.67 -12.68 -18.63
CA ALA A 342 -6.47 -13.11 -19.77
C ALA A 342 -5.68 -13.05 -21.09
N ALA A 343 -4.85 -12.02 -21.29
CA ALA A 343 -3.98 -11.92 -22.46
C ALA A 343 -2.89 -13.00 -22.52
N LEU A 344 -2.48 -13.54 -21.37
CA LEU A 344 -1.55 -14.67 -21.28
C LEU A 344 -2.24 -16.04 -21.29
N ARG A 345 -3.58 -16.11 -21.33
CA ARG A 345 -4.30 -17.39 -21.27
C ARG A 345 -3.91 -18.27 -22.45
N GLY A 346 -3.46 -19.49 -22.16
CA GLY A 346 -2.98 -20.45 -23.16
C GLY A 346 -1.53 -20.23 -23.61
N SER A 347 -0.86 -19.18 -23.13
CA SER A 347 0.59 -19.03 -23.24
C SER A 347 1.32 -19.91 -22.22
N VAL A 348 2.54 -20.33 -22.55
CA VAL A 348 3.47 -20.97 -21.61
C VAL A 348 3.86 -20.06 -20.43
N ASP A 349 3.65 -18.74 -20.59
CA ASP A 349 3.95 -17.74 -19.56
C ASP A 349 2.77 -17.45 -18.63
N ALA A 350 1.61 -18.12 -18.79
CA ALA A 350 0.42 -17.87 -17.98
C ALA A 350 0.69 -17.99 -16.47
N ASP A 351 1.48 -18.99 -16.07
CA ASP A 351 1.81 -19.26 -14.66
C ASP A 351 2.98 -18.42 -14.13
N ARG A 352 3.57 -17.55 -14.98
CA ARG A 352 4.65 -16.64 -14.58
C ARG A 352 4.15 -15.30 -14.08
N LEU A 353 2.90 -14.91 -14.36
CA LEU A 353 2.29 -13.71 -13.79
C LEU A 353 1.30 -14.12 -12.69
N ARG A 354 1.63 -13.79 -11.43
CA ARG A 354 0.90 -14.25 -10.24
C ARG A 354 0.36 -13.06 -9.45
N LEU A 355 -0.93 -13.10 -9.13
CA LEU A 355 -1.54 -12.13 -8.23
C LEU A 355 -1.20 -12.52 -6.79
N MET A 356 -0.59 -11.61 -6.04
CA MET A 356 -0.35 -11.73 -4.61
C MET A 356 -1.29 -10.75 -3.90
N ASP A 357 -2.55 -11.16 -3.69
CA ASP A 357 -3.58 -10.29 -3.13
C ASP A 357 -3.47 -10.19 -1.60
N THR A 358 -2.57 -9.35 -1.12
CA THR A 358 -2.35 -9.11 0.32
C THR A 358 -3.35 -8.14 0.94
N TYR A 359 -4.22 -7.51 0.15
CA TYR A 359 -5.07 -6.44 0.62
C TYR A 359 -5.97 -6.87 1.78
N SER A 360 -6.77 -7.93 1.60
CA SER A 360 -7.77 -8.31 2.60
C SER A 360 -7.15 -8.75 3.93
N LEU A 361 -6.05 -9.51 3.92
CA LEU A 361 -5.40 -9.88 5.17
C LEU A 361 -4.74 -8.69 5.86
N SER A 362 -4.23 -7.72 5.11
CA SER A 362 -3.62 -6.51 5.67
C SER A 362 -4.66 -5.55 6.23
N PHE A 363 -5.81 -5.40 5.55
CA PHE A 363 -6.92 -4.56 5.99
C PHE A 363 -7.52 -5.03 7.32
N LEU A 364 -7.35 -6.30 7.69
CA LEU A 364 -7.82 -6.83 8.96
C LEU A 364 -6.88 -6.52 10.14
N ARG A 365 -5.76 -5.82 9.91
CA ARG A 365 -4.68 -5.64 10.87
C ARG A 365 -4.39 -4.18 11.23
N PRO A 366 -5.40 -3.37 11.63
CA PRO A 366 -5.14 -1.99 12.05
C PRO A 366 -4.16 -1.90 13.22
N ASP A 367 -4.01 -2.98 14.00
CA ASP A 367 -3.09 -3.11 15.12
C ASP A 367 -1.61 -3.19 14.75
N GLY A 368 -1.29 -3.51 13.49
CA GLY A 368 0.08 -3.77 13.08
C GLY A 368 0.88 -2.56 12.61
N HIS A 369 0.27 -1.37 12.55
CA HIS A 369 0.93 -0.16 12.09
C HIS A 369 1.94 0.39 13.10
N VAL A 370 2.90 1.16 12.60
CA VAL A 370 3.90 1.85 13.43
C VAL A 370 3.25 2.78 14.46
N GLY A 371 2.19 3.48 14.05
CA GLY A 371 1.48 4.44 14.88
C GLY A 371 2.43 5.52 15.40
N PRO A 372 2.39 5.86 16.69
CA PRO A 372 3.25 6.91 17.26
C PRO A 372 4.72 6.47 17.40
N TYR A 373 5.01 5.16 17.29
CA TYR A 373 6.33 4.58 17.58
C TYR A 373 7.27 4.63 16.37
N ARG A 374 7.15 5.69 15.56
CA ARG A 374 8.07 5.99 14.46
C ARG A 374 9.42 6.54 14.95
N THR A 375 9.42 7.19 16.11
CA THR A 375 10.62 7.67 16.79
C THR A 375 10.77 7.00 18.16
N PRO A 376 11.99 6.94 18.73
CA PRO A 376 12.20 6.31 20.03
C PRO A 376 11.45 7.01 21.16
N TYR A 377 10.64 6.26 21.90
CA TYR A 377 9.96 6.67 23.12
C TYR A 377 9.15 7.99 22.97
N PRO A 378 8.16 8.02 22.05
CA PRO A 378 7.46 9.26 21.64
C PRO A 378 6.68 9.94 22.78
N PHE A 379 6.44 9.23 23.89
CA PHE A 379 5.70 9.71 25.06
C PHE A 379 6.58 9.92 26.31
N ALA A 380 7.91 9.88 26.19
CA ALA A 380 8.81 10.05 27.33
C ALA A 380 8.74 11.47 27.92
N LYS A 381 8.59 11.57 29.25
CA LYS A 381 8.58 12.85 29.97
C LYS A 381 9.93 13.56 29.81
N GLY A 382 9.92 14.78 29.26
CA GLY A 382 11.11 15.60 29.07
C GLY A 382 11.60 15.69 27.62
N SER A 383 10.90 15.07 26.65
CA SER A 383 11.11 15.42 25.25
C SER A 383 10.78 16.91 25.07
N THR A 384 11.79 17.71 24.73
CA THR A 384 11.65 19.15 24.51
C THR A 384 11.00 19.47 23.15
N GLU A 385 10.49 18.46 22.45
CA GLU A 385 9.83 18.66 21.17
C GLU A 385 8.40 19.16 21.41
N SER A 386 8.19 20.44 21.12
CA SER A 386 6.87 21.06 21.02
C SER A 386 6.02 20.51 19.86
N THR A 387 6.53 19.53 19.12
CA THR A 387 5.89 18.94 17.95
C THR A 387 4.91 17.85 18.40
N PRO A 388 3.65 17.89 17.97
CA PRO A 388 2.71 16.80 18.21
C PRO A 388 3.27 15.47 17.70
N VAL A 389 3.04 14.38 18.45
CA VAL A 389 3.44 13.04 18.04
C VAL A 389 2.76 12.68 16.72
N GLN A 390 3.55 12.47 15.67
CA GLN A 390 3.05 12.04 14.37
C GLN A 390 2.73 10.54 14.40
N ASN A 391 1.56 10.16 13.90
CA ASN A 391 1.18 8.77 13.74
C ASN A 391 1.49 8.30 12.32
N ASP A 392 2.21 7.19 12.21
CA ASP A 392 2.42 6.47 10.95
C ASP A 392 1.46 5.28 10.88
N CYS A 393 0.30 5.51 10.28
CA CYS A 393 -0.72 4.49 10.06
C CYS A 393 -0.66 3.86 8.67
N LEU A 394 0.47 4.05 7.98
CA LEU A 394 0.72 3.56 6.63
C LEU A 394 1.73 2.42 6.66
N HIS A 395 2.87 2.61 7.34
CA HIS A 395 3.90 1.57 7.45
C HIS A 395 3.57 0.57 8.57
N TRP A 396 4.14 -0.63 8.45
CA TRP A 396 3.94 -1.74 9.37
C TRP A 396 5.12 -1.87 10.33
N CYS A 397 4.83 -2.19 11.59
CA CYS A 397 5.86 -2.64 12.52
C CYS A 397 6.55 -3.89 11.98
N VAL A 398 7.86 -3.97 12.20
CA VAL A 398 8.68 -5.14 11.87
C VAL A 398 9.40 -5.60 13.15
N PRO A 399 9.22 -6.85 13.60
CA PRO A 399 8.29 -7.86 13.08
C PRO A 399 6.81 -7.46 13.26
N GLY A 400 5.90 -8.08 12.51
CA GLY A 400 4.48 -7.69 12.48
C GLY A 400 3.66 -8.39 11.39
N PRO A 401 2.49 -7.84 10.99
CA PRO A 401 1.63 -8.49 9.99
C PRO A 401 2.30 -8.73 8.64
N ILE A 402 3.27 -7.89 8.30
CA ILE A 402 4.02 -7.95 7.05
C ILE A 402 4.81 -9.26 6.88
N ASP A 403 5.10 -9.95 7.98
CA ASP A 403 5.74 -11.27 7.96
C ASP A 403 4.87 -12.32 7.22
N ALA A 404 3.55 -12.23 7.36
CA ALA A 404 2.63 -13.13 6.66
C ALA A 404 2.64 -12.94 5.14
N TRP A 405 3.07 -11.76 4.64
CA TRP A 405 3.28 -11.57 3.21
C TRP A 405 4.41 -12.44 2.71
N ASN A 406 5.46 -12.63 3.52
CA ASN A 406 6.58 -13.47 3.15
C ASN A 406 6.25 -14.97 3.26
N ASP A 407 5.37 -15.37 4.19
CA ASP A 407 4.79 -16.72 4.19
C ASP A 407 4.08 -17.01 2.86
N LEU A 408 3.28 -16.05 2.36
CA LEU A 408 2.63 -16.14 1.05
C LEU A 408 3.64 -16.20 -0.09
N VAL A 409 4.69 -15.38 -0.06
CA VAL A 409 5.78 -15.41 -1.07
C VAL A 409 6.41 -16.80 -1.14
N MET A 410 6.79 -17.39 0.01
CA MET A 410 7.37 -18.72 0.03
C MET A 410 6.40 -19.75 -0.57
N LYS A 411 5.14 -19.75 -0.10
CA LYS A 411 4.12 -20.67 -0.60
C LYS A 411 3.95 -20.55 -2.11
N MET A 412 3.82 -19.32 -2.60
CA MET A 412 3.59 -19.05 -4.02
C MET A 412 4.84 -19.21 -4.88
N ALA A 413 6.06 -19.17 -4.33
CA ALA A 413 7.28 -19.32 -5.11
C ALA A 413 7.74 -20.78 -5.23
N LEU A 414 7.40 -21.62 -4.26
CA LEU A 414 7.88 -23.00 -4.15
C LEU A 414 6.83 -24.07 -4.50
N ASP A 415 5.55 -23.75 -4.38
CA ASP A 415 4.42 -24.64 -4.69
C ASP A 415 3.61 -24.10 -5.88
#